data_AF-A0A453EQ83-F1
#
_entry.id   AF-A0A453EQ83-F1
#
_cell.length_a   1.000
_cell.length_b   1.000
_cell.length_c   1.000
_cell.angle_alpha   90.00
_cell.angle_beta   90.00
_cell.angle_gamma   90.00
#
_symmetry.space_group_name_H-M   'P 1'
#
loop_
_entity.id
_entity.type
_entity.pdbx_description
1 polymer ?
#
loop_
_entity_poly.entity_id
_entity_poly.type
_entity_poly.pdbx_seq_one_letter_code
_entity_poly.pdbx_strand_id
1 'polypeptide(L)'
;MPSDASDSNLTRKVARGVCIISSSIKEASSNVLVVFPPKSLQEQQATAVRALQLSSNVAVCPPGMFMVYLSTPCTDAFTGKQYINKAMEVLFSTQTSDDSEGHLETTSKNIEDTKPVLIWSCVYVQEITQGTSGTVLSCPMPDENLDYRDILESTKQLFTDTYPDEEFLPRNAAPKYADDESDLAE
;
A
#
# COMPACT_ATOMS: atom_id res chain seq x y z
N MET A 1 -27.16 26.02 24.34
CA MET A 1 -27.69 25.63 23.02
C MET A 1 -26.54 25.04 22.24
N PRO A 2 -26.44 23.72 22.06
CA PRO A 2 -25.45 23.19 21.15
C PRO A 2 -25.95 23.45 19.73
N SER A 3 -25.07 24.01 18.90
CA SER A 3 -25.31 24.25 17.49
C SER A 3 -25.43 22.93 16.76
N ASP A 4 -26.48 22.80 15.94
CA ASP A 4 -26.60 21.78 14.90
C ASP A 4 -25.42 21.90 13.92
N ALA A 5 -24.32 21.21 14.21
CA ALA A 5 -23.37 20.83 13.20
C ALA A 5 -23.98 19.64 12.47
N SER A 6 -24.53 19.90 11.29
CA SER A 6 -24.81 18.86 10.32
C SER A 6 -23.48 18.25 9.87
N ASP A 7 -22.88 17.41 10.71
CA ASP A 7 -21.86 16.48 10.30
C ASP A 7 -22.58 15.45 9.43
N SER A 8 -22.71 15.76 8.14
CA SER A 8 -22.74 14.69 7.17
C SER A 8 -21.45 13.91 7.41
N ASN A 9 -21.57 12.77 8.10
CA ASN A 9 -20.49 11.81 8.29
C ASN A 9 -19.94 11.46 6.91
N LEU A 10 -18.99 12.24 6.42
CA LEU A 10 -18.39 12.03 5.12
C LEU A 10 -17.47 10.84 5.33
N THR A 11 -18.01 9.64 5.10
CA THR A 11 -17.27 8.39 5.29
C THR A 11 -15.98 8.49 4.51
N ARG A 12 -14.86 8.64 5.22
CA ARG A 12 -13.52 8.69 4.62
C ARG A 12 -13.31 7.37 3.90
N LYS A 13 -12.92 7.42 2.63
CA LYS A 13 -12.61 6.22 1.84
C LYS A 13 -11.20 6.30 1.28
N VAL A 14 -10.65 5.14 0.96
CA VAL A 14 -9.35 5.02 0.31
C VAL A 14 -9.53 4.10 -0.88
N ALA A 15 -9.19 4.59 -2.07
CA ALA A 15 -9.06 3.76 -3.25
C ALA A 15 -7.69 3.08 -3.23
N ARG A 16 -7.68 1.77 -3.49
CA ARG A 16 -6.49 0.94 -3.47
C ARG A 16 -6.35 0.17 -4.78
N GLY A 17 -5.12 0.04 -5.25
CA GLY A 17 -4.74 -0.82 -6.36
C GLY A 17 -3.70 -1.84 -5.92
N VAL A 18 -3.81 -3.08 -6.37
CA VAL A 18 -2.78 -4.10 -6.21
C VAL A 18 -2.45 -4.62 -7.60
N CYS A 19 -1.18 -4.54 -7.99
CA CYS A 19 -0.71 -4.93 -9.31
C CYS A 19 0.44 -5.93 -9.21
N ILE A 20 0.53 -6.85 -10.18
CA ILE A 20 1.71 -7.68 -10.42
C ILE A 20 2.30 -7.25 -11.76
N ILE A 21 3.58 -6.95 -11.79
CA ILE A 21 4.30 -6.47 -12.98
C ILE A 21 5.54 -7.32 -13.28
N SER A 22 5.93 -7.37 -14.56
CA SER A 22 7.00 -8.22 -15.07
C SER A 22 8.42 -7.72 -14.81
N SER A 23 8.58 -6.43 -14.50
CA SER A 23 9.87 -5.77 -14.29
C SER A 23 9.70 -4.58 -13.35
N SER A 24 10.80 -4.02 -12.84
CA SER A 24 10.75 -2.86 -11.95
C SER A 24 10.40 -1.58 -12.72
N ILE A 25 9.59 -0.70 -12.10
CA ILE A 25 9.27 0.67 -12.55
C ILE A 25 10.56 1.46 -12.84
N LYS A 26 11.57 1.29 -11.99
CA LYS A 26 12.90 1.88 -12.19
C LYS A 26 13.92 0.75 -12.32
N GLU A 27 14.71 0.77 -13.39
CA GLU A 27 15.69 -0.27 -13.64
C GLU A 27 16.61 -0.52 -12.43
N ALA A 28 16.96 -1.79 -12.21
CA ALA A 28 17.79 -2.28 -11.11
C ALA A 28 17.31 -1.93 -9.69
N SER A 29 16.07 -1.45 -9.52
CA SER A 29 15.51 -1.11 -8.21
C SER A 29 14.62 -2.25 -7.68
N SER A 30 14.83 -2.65 -6.41
CA SER A 30 13.98 -3.67 -5.77
C SER A 30 12.68 -3.06 -5.25
N ASN A 31 12.80 -2.06 -4.39
CA ASN A 31 11.68 -1.38 -3.74
C ASN A 31 11.67 0.10 -4.16
N VAL A 32 10.53 0.58 -4.62
CA VAL A 32 10.39 1.95 -5.15
C VAL A 32 9.09 2.55 -4.64
N LEU A 33 9.14 3.78 -4.15
CA LEU A 33 7.96 4.58 -3.87
C LEU A 33 7.84 5.69 -4.92
N VAL A 34 6.75 5.65 -5.70
CA VAL A 34 6.37 6.73 -6.61
C VAL A 34 5.23 7.51 -5.98
N VAL A 35 5.32 8.84 -6.03
CA VAL A 35 4.27 9.74 -5.56
C VAL A 35 3.86 10.63 -6.72
N PHE A 36 2.57 10.58 -7.06
CA PHE A 36 1.92 11.50 -7.97
C PHE A 36 1.27 12.62 -7.14
N PRO A 37 1.83 13.84 -7.14
CA PRO A 37 1.22 14.97 -6.44
C PRO A 37 -0.19 15.28 -6.97
N PRO A 38 -1.03 16.01 -6.22
CA PRO A 38 -2.31 16.49 -6.74
C PRO A 38 -2.14 17.17 -8.10
N LYS A 39 -3.10 16.93 -8.99
CA LYS A 39 -3.16 17.43 -10.37
C LYS A 39 -2.11 16.90 -11.35
N SER A 40 -1.23 15.96 -10.95
CA SER A 40 -0.18 15.46 -11.86
C SER A 40 -0.66 14.39 -12.84
N LEU A 41 -1.68 13.60 -12.48
CA LEU A 41 -2.27 12.58 -13.36
C LEU A 41 -3.39 13.15 -14.23
N GLN A 42 -4.17 14.08 -13.65
CA GLN A 42 -5.25 14.82 -14.32
C GLN A 42 -5.67 16.03 -13.48
N GLU A 43 -6.26 17.06 -14.09
CA GLU A 43 -6.59 18.33 -13.42
C GLU A 43 -7.50 18.16 -12.19
N GLN A 44 -8.44 17.21 -12.25
CA GLN A 44 -9.42 16.96 -11.20
C GLN A 44 -8.85 16.20 -10.01
N GLN A 45 -7.61 15.69 -10.09
CA GLN A 45 -6.98 14.90 -9.02
C GLN A 45 -6.70 15.78 -7.79
N ALA A 46 -7.57 15.68 -6.78
CA ALA A 46 -7.49 16.49 -5.57
C ALA A 46 -6.44 16.00 -4.55
N THR A 47 -6.11 14.71 -4.56
CA THR A 47 -5.25 14.06 -3.56
C THR A 47 -4.03 13.42 -4.22
N ALA A 48 -2.96 13.17 -3.45
CA ALA A 48 -1.81 12.44 -3.97
C ALA A 48 -2.17 10.96 -4.20
N VAL A 49 -1.60 10.37 -5.26
CA VAL A 49 -1.62 8.91 -5.48
C VAL A 49 -0.23 8.38 -5.19
N ARG A 50 -0.13 7.36 -4.34
CA ARG A 50 1.15 6.72 -3.98
C ARG A 50 1.19 5.32 -4.57
N ALA A 51 2.34 4.91 -5.09
CA ALA A 51 2.57 3.56 -5.60
C ALA A 51 3.86 2.99 -4.97
N LEU A 52 3.72 1.96 -4.14
CA LEU A 52 4.82 1.25 -3.51
C LEU A 52 5.06 -0.07 -4.25
N GLN A 53 6.16 -0.14 -4.99
CA GLN A 53 6.68 -1.37 -5.56
C GLN A 53 7.53 -2.12 -4.54
N LEU A 54 7.31 -3.43 -4.47
CA LEU A 54 8.10 -4.38 -3.71
C LEU A 54 8.50 -5.55 -4.62
N SER A 55 9.76 -5.99 -4.53
CA SER A 55 10.22 -7.15 -5.30
C SER A 55 10.01 -8.46 -4.53
N SER A 56 10.24 -9.58 -5.21
CA SER A 56 10.21 -10.92 -4.60
C SER A 56 11.21 -11.12 -3.46
N ASN A 57 12.18 -10.23 -3.26
CA ASN A 57 13.14 -10.32 -2.15
C ASN A 57 12.51 -10.20 -0.76
N VAL A 58 11.31 -9.61 -0.66
CA VAL A 58 10.50 -9.53 0.58
C VAL A 58 9.36 -10.54 0.59
N ALA A 59 9.40 -11.57 -0.26
CA ALA A 59 8.44 -12.67 -0.31
C ALA A 59 6.98 -12.27 -0.55
N VAL A 60 6.73 -11.18 -1.28
CA VAL A 60 5.37 -10.70 -1.63
C VAL A 60 4.87 -11.19 -2.99
N CYS A 61 5.75 -11.71 -3.85
CA CYS A 61 5.42 -12.21 -5.18
C CYS A 61 6.49 -13.22 -5.68
N PRO A 62 6.21 -14.01 -6.74
CA PRO A 62 7.17 -14.96 -7.30
C PRO A 62 8.48 -14.32 -7.81
N PRO A 63 9.60 -15.07 -7.86
CA PRO A 63 10.86 -14.58 -8.41
C PRO A 63 10.71 -14.00 -9.83
N GLY A 64 11.43 -12.90 -10.09
CA GLY A 64 11.37 -12.18 -11.36
C GLY A 64 10.14 -11.27 -11.55
N MET A 65 9.20 -11.25 -10.59
CA MET A 65 8.06 -10.35 -10.58
C MET A 65 8.17 -9.29 -9.48
N PHE A 66 7.30 -8.30 -9.57
CA PHE A 66 7.15 -7.24 -8.59
C PHE A 66 5.67 -7.03 -8.26
N MET A 67 5.38 -6.71 -7.01
CA MET A 67 4.06 -6.31 -6.56
C MET A 67 4.03 -4.80 -6.36
N VAL A 68 2.98 -4.12 -6.84
CA VAL A 68 2.79 -2.69 -6.62
C VAL A 68 1.49 -2.43 -5.89
N TYR A 69 1.58 -1.75 -4.76
CA TYR A 69 0.45 -1.26 -3.98
C TYR A 69 0.22 0.21 -4.27
N LEU A 70 -0.97 0.57 -4.75
CA LEU A 70 -1.38 1.94 -4.98
C LEU A 70 -2.41 2.36 -3.94
N SER A 71 -2.35 3.60 -3.47
CA SER A 71 -3.39 4.17 -2.59
C SER A 71 -3.62 5.66 -2.86
N THR A 72 -4.87 6.08 -2.68
CA THR A 72 -5.24 7.49 -2.61
C THR A 72 -6.51 7.70 -1.77
N PRO A 73 -6.55 8.71 -0.89
CA PRO A 73 -7.78 9.10 -0.21
C PRO A 73 -8.81 9.60 -1.22
N CYS A 74 -10.07 9.23 -1.02
CA CYS A 74 -11.19 9.66 -1.86
C CYS A 74 -12.49 9.77 -1.07
N THR A 75 -13.35 10.70 -1.45
CA THR A 75 -14.71 10.82 -0.93
C THR A 75 -15.70 10.04 -1.79
N ASP A 76 -15.47 10.03 -3.11
CA ASP A 76 -16.21 9.27 -4.10
C ASP A 76 -15.41 8.04 -4.58
N ALA A 77 -16.05 6.87 -4.52
CA ALA A 77 -15.43 5.61 -4.88
C ALA A 77 -15.08 5.54 -6.37
N PHE A 78 -15.92 6.10 -7.24
CA PHE A 78 -15.69 6.07 -8.68
C PHE A 78 -14.46 6.90 -9.05
N THR A 79 -14.40 8.14 -8.57
CA THR A 79 -13.29 9.07 -8.77
C THR A 79 -11.97 8.51 -8.21
N GLY A 80 -11.99 7.93 -7.00
CA GLY A 80 -10.81 7.29 -6.42
C GLY A 80 -10.26 6.15 -7.28
N LYS A 81 -11.13 5.28 -7.79
CA LYS A 81 -10.71 4.20 -8.71
C LYS A 81 -10.14 4.75 -10.02
N GLN A 82 -10.71 5.83 -10.56
CA GLN A 82 -10.16 6.48 -11.75
C GLN A 82 -8.73 6.98 -11.52
N TYR A 83 -8.44 7.58 -10.36
CA TYR A 83 -7.09 8.07 -10.05
C TYR A 83 -6.07 6.92 -10.00
N ILE A 84 -6.45 5.79 -9.40
CA ILE A 84 -5.61 4.58 -9.36
C ILE A 84 -5.37 4.06 -10.77
N ASN A 85 -6.42 3.94 -11.61
CA ASN A 85 -6.28 3.48 -12.99
C ASN A 85 -5.38 4.41 -13.82
N LYS A 86 -5.50 5.73 -13.65
CA LYS A 86 -4.62 6.69 -14.33
C LYS A 86 -3.16 6.55 -13.90
N ALA A 87 -2.90 6.33 -12.61
CA ALA A 87 -1.54 6.02 -12.16
C ALA A 87 -1.00 4.73 -12.80
N MET A 88 -1.82 3.69 -12.92
CA MET A 88 -1.44 2.43 -13.56
C MET A 88 -1.13 2.61 -15.05
N GLU A 89 -1.94 3.37 -15.81
CA GLU A 89 -1.69 3.71 -17.22
C GLU A 89 -0.36 4.48 -17.40
N VAL A 90 -0.02 5.34 -16.44
CA VAL A 90 1.25 6.07 -16.45
C VAL A 90 2.42 5.14 -16.14
N LEU A 91 2.28 4.24 -15.17
CA LEU A 91 3.39 3.38 -14.72
C LEU A 91 3.64 2.16 -15.59
N PHE A 92 2.60 1.56 -16.19
CA PHE A 92 2.69 0.23 -16.78
C PHE A 92 2.23 0.20 -18.24
N SER A 93 2.67 -0.83 -18.96
CA SER A 93 2.12 -1.22 -20.26
C SER A 93 1.14 -2.38 -20.09
N THR A 94 0.02 -2.34 -20.81
CA THR A 94 -0.90 -3.47 -20.92
C THR A 94 -0.51 -4.32 -22.12
N GLN A 95 -0.53 -5.65 -22.01
CA GLN A 95 -0.36 -6.52 -23.18
C GLN A 95 -1.57 -6.33 -24.10
N THR A 96 -1.41 -5.62 -25.21
CA THR A 96 -2.37 -5.67 -26.33
C THR A 96 -2.11 -6.97 -27.08
N SER A 97 -3.13 -7.83 -27.16
CA SER A 97 -3.08 -9.14 -27.83
C SER A 97 -3.05 -9.05 -29.35
N ASP A 98 -2.37 -8.06 -29.94
CA ASP A 98 -2.18 -7.99 -31.38
C ASP A 98 -0.99 -8.89 -31.77
N ASP A 99 -1.21 -10.20 -31.66
CA ASP A 99 -0.58 -11.16 -32.57
C ASP A 99 -1.19 -10.93 -33.96
N SER A 100 -0.74 -9.86 -34.62
CA SER A 100 -0.82 -9.76 -36.08
C SER A 100 0.51 -10.24 -36.62
N GLU A 101 0.49 -11.45 -37.17
CA GLU A 101 1.60 -12.07 -37.86
C GLU A 101 2.20 -11.13 -38.93
N GLY A 102 3.50 -10.90 -38.82
CA GLY A 102 4.34 -10.58 -39.97
C GLY A 102 4.71 -9.12 -40.18
N HIS A 103 5.79 -8.67 -39.55
CA HIS A 103 6.96 -8.18 -40.30
C HIS A 103 8.18 -8.06 -39.38
N LEU A 104 9.27 -8.73 -39.75
CA LEU A 104 10.60 -8.50 -39.18
C LEU A 104 11.08 -7.12 -39.67
N GLU A 105 10.73 -6.06 -38.95
CA GLU A 105 11.42 -4.79 -39.08
C GLU A 105 12.33 -4.57 -37.88
N THR A 106 13.60 -4.84 -38.12
CA THR A 106 14.77 -4.51 -37.30
C THR A 106 14.85 -3.00 -37.10
N THR A 107 13.96 -2.43 -36.30
CA THR A 107 14.09 -1.05 -35.83
C THR A 107 14.74 -1.13 -34.46
N SER A 108 15.99 -0.69 -34.39
CA SER A 108 16.70 -0.41 -33.15
C SER A 108 15.88 0.57 -32.29
N LYS A 109 14.97 0.05 -31.48
CA LYS A 109 14.31 0.82 -30.42
C LYS A 109 15.39 1.10 -29.38
N ASN A 110 15.66 2.39 -29.17
CA ASN A 110 16.47 2.85 -28.05
C ASN A 110 16.03 2.11 -26.77
N ILE A 111 16.99 1.56 -26.04
CA ILE A 111 16.80 0.71 -24.85
C ILE A 111 16.30 1.53 -23.63
N GLU A 112 16.11 2.84 -23.79
CA GLU A 112 15.61 3.71 -22.72
C GLU A 112 14.07 3.68 -22.65
N ASP A 113 13.55 3.26 -21.50
CA ASP A 113 12.17 3.40 -21.02
C ASP A 113 11.06 2.49 -21.58
N THR A 114 11.27 1.17 -21.62
CA THR A 114 10.11 0.25 -21.71
C THR A 114 9.43 0.10 -20.35
N LYS A 115 8.25 0.73 -20.19
CA LYS A 115 7.38 0.57 -19.01
C LYS A 115 7.15 -0.91 -18.67
N PRO A 116 7.16 -1.30 -17.39
CA PRO A 116 6.85 -2.66 -16.97
C PRO A 116 5.51 -3.15 -17.50
N VAL A 117 5.43 -4.43 -17.84
CA VAL A 117 4.18 -5.05 -18.31
C VAL A 117 3.31 -5.39 -17.11
N LEU A 118 2.06 -4.94 -17.12
CA LEU A 118 1.04 -5.29 -16.14
C LEU A 118 0.54 -6.71 -16.42
N ILE A 119 0.81 -7.63 -15.50
CA ILE A 119 0.40 -9.03 -15.59
C ILE A 119 -1.01 -9.20 -14.99
N TRP A 120 -1.23 -8.58 -13.83
CA TRP A 120 -2.51 -8.66 -13.13
C TRP A 120 -2.75 -7.40 -12.31
N SER A 121 -4.02 -7.03 -12.12
CA SER A 121 -4.40 -5.94 -11.24
C SER A 121 -5.77 -6.13 -10.60
N CYS A 122 -5.94 -5.61 -9.40
CA CYS A 122 -7.23 -5.43 -8.73
C CYS A 122 -7.32 -4.01 -8.16
N VAL A 123 -8.47 -3.35 -8.36
CA VAL A 123 -8.74 -2.01 -7.84
C VAL A 123 -10.04 -2.02 -7.03
N TYR A 124 -9.96 -1.59 -5.78
CA TYR A 124 -11.09 -1.56 -4.85
C TYR A 124 -11.08 -0.28 -4.01
N VAL A 125 -12.17 -0.06 -3.27
CA VAL A 125 -12.31 1.09 -2.37
C VAL A 125 -12.66 0.54 -0.99
N GLN A 126 -11.97 1.03 0.02
CA GLN A 126 -12.15 0.68 1.41
C GLN A 126 -12.72 1.88 2.15
N GLU A 127 -13.77 1.67 2.95
CA GLU A 127 -14.26 2.66 3.90
C GLU A 127 -13.40 2.63 5.16
N ILE A 128 -13.02 3.81 5.65
CA ILE A 128 -12.20 3.96 6.84
C ILE A 128 -13.14 4.19 8.02
N THR A 129 -13.32 3.15 8.82
CA THR A 129 -14.00 3.24 10.10
C THR A 129 -13.00 3.65 11.18
N GLN A 130 -13.32 4.69 11.92
CA GLN A 130 -12.58 5.02 13.13
C GLN A 130 -12.94 4.03 14.24
N GLY A 131 -11.96 3.73 15.09
CA GLY A 131 -12.21 2.95 16.30
C GLY A 131 -13.07 3.74 17.29
N THR A 132 -13.71 3.03 18.21
CA THR A 132 -14.57 3.60 19.25
C THR A 132 -14.18 3.04 20.60
N SER A 133 -14.08 3.92 21.60
CA SER A 133 -13.93 3.55 23.01
C SER A 133 -15.26 3.72 23.75
N GLY A 134 -15.67 2.71 24.51
CA GLY A 134 -16.95 2.66 25.24
C GLY A 134 -17.16 1.28 25.86
N THR A 135 -18.40 0.87 26.08
CA THR A 135 -18.71 -0.50 26.57
C THR A 135 -18.22 -1.59 25.62
N VAL A 136 -18.14 -1.28 24.32
CA VAL A 136 -17.55 -2.13 23.29
C VAL A 136 -16.39 -1.37 22.65
N LEU A 137 -15.23 -2.01 22.61
CA LEU A 137 -14.03 -1.48 21.99
C LEU A 137 -13.99 -1.90 20.52
N SER A 138 -13.74 -0.96 19.61
CA SER A 138 -13.48 -1.25 18.21
C SER A 138 -12.15 -0.63 17.75
N CYS A 139 -11.40 -1.37 16.94
CA CYS A 139 -10.13 -0.90 16.40
C CYS A 139 -10.35 -0.18 15.05
N PRO A 140 -9.55 0.86 14.74
CA PRO A 140 -9.63 1.51 13.44
C PRO A 140 -9.16 0.57 12.33
N MET A 141 -9.71 0.78 11.13
CA MET A 141 -9.24 0.10 9.92
C MET A 141 -7.92 0.74 9.42
N PRO A 142 -7.08 0.01 8.66
CA PRO A 142 -5.89 0.58 8.04
C PRO A 142 -6.21 1.79 7.18
N ASP A 143 -5.53 2.90 7.44
CA ASP A 143 -5.69 4.19 6.80
C ASP A 143 -5.01 4.26 5.41
N GLU A 144 -4.98 5.45 4.79
CA GLU A 144 -4.28 5.66 3.52
C GLU A 144 -2.74 5.69 3.61
N ASN A 145 -2.18 5.75 4.81
CA ASN A 145 -0.76 5.95 5.01
C ASN A 145 0.00 4.66 4.70
N LEU A 146 1.29 4.79 4.37
CA LEU A 146 2.17 3.66 4.08
C LEU A 146 2.87 3.11 5.33
N ASP A 147 2.74 3.81 6.45
CA ASP A 147 3.36 3.44 7.71
C ASP A 147 2.30 3.09 8.76
N TYR A 148 2.78 2.69 9.93
CA TYR A 148 1.92 2.19 11.01
C TYR A 148 1.72 3.21 12.14
N ARG A 149 2.00 4.50 11.92
CA ARG A 149 1.97 5.49 13.01
C ARG A 149 0.56 5.65 13.57
N ASP A 150 -0.44 5.91 12.73
CA ASP A 150 -1.80 6.18 13.19
C ASP A 150 -2.43 4.97 13.88
N ILE A 151 -2.18 3.75 13.37
CA ILE A 151 -2.66 2.52 14.01
C ILE A 151 -1.93 2.25 15.34
N LEU A 152 -0.62 2.54 15.42
CA LEU A 152 0.14 2.40 16.66
C LEU A 152 -0.32 3.40 17.73
N GLU A 153 -0.55 4.65 17.35
CA GLU A 153 -1.10 5.68 18.24
C GLU A 153 -2.49 5.28 18.74
N SER A 154 -3.37 4.84 17.84
CA SER A 154 -4.71 4.36 18.20
C SER A 154 -4.66 3.15 19.13
N THR A 155 -3.74 2.22 18.89
CA THR A 155 -3.53 1.04 19.74
C THR A 155 -3.06 1.43 21.13
N LYS A 156 -2.13 2.39 21.23
CA LYS A 156 -1.63 2.89 22.51
C LYS A 156 -2.72 3.61 23.29
N GLN A 157 -3.55 4.40 22.63
CA GLN A 157 -4.69 5.07 23.26
C GLN A 157 -5.67 4.04 23.82
N LEU A 158 -6.06 3.06 23.00
CA LEU A 158 -6.97 1.99 23.41
C LEU A 158 -6.44 1.18 24.60
N PHE A 159 -5.13 0.88 24.58
CA PHE A 159 -4.48 0.19 25.69
C PHE A 159 -4.54 1.02 26.98
N THR A 160 -4.20 2.32 26.91
CA THR A 160 -4.21 3.22 28.07
C THR A 160 -5.62 3.37 28.66
N ASP A 161 -6.65 3.42 27.80
CA ASP A 161 -8.05 3.48 28.25
C ASP A 161 -8.48 2.18 28.97
N THR A 162 -7.92 1.04 28.58
CA THR A 162 -8.27 -0.29 29.11
C THR A 162 -7.45 -0.66 30.36
N TYR A 163 -6.17 -0.29 30.37
CA TYR A 163 -5.19 -0.62 31.40
C TYR A 163 -4.39 0.64 31.79
N PRO A 164 -4.99 1.58 32.55
CA PRO A 164 -4.41 2.89 32.79
C PRO A 164 -3.10 2.86 33.59
N ASP A 165 -2.91 1.82 34.41
CA ASP A 165 -1.77 1.68 35.31
C ASP A 165 -0.63 0.78 34.74
N GLU A 166 -0.82 0.23 33.54
CA GLU A 166 0.14 -0.67 32.91
C GLU A 166 1.03 0.05 31.89
N GLU A 167 2.28 -0.38 31.76
CA GLU A 167 3.19 0.12 30.72
C GLU A 167 2.84 -0.50 29.35
N PHE A 168 2.83 0.31 28.29
CA PHE A 168 2.60 -0.19 26.94
C PHE A 168 3.84 -0.86 26.36
N LEU A 169 3.77 -2.18 26.13
CA LEU A 169 4.84 -3.02 25.58
C LEU A 169 6.16 -2.97 26.39
N PRO A 170 6.15 -3.39 27.67
CA PRO A 170 7.34 -3.40 28.49
C PRO A 170 8.37 -4.38 27.91
N ARG A 171 9.66 -4.05 28.08
CA ARG A 171 10.74 -4.90 27.56
C ARG A 171 10.82 -6.19 28.36
N ASN A 172 10.56 -7.32 27.72
CA ASN A 172 10.80 -8.62 28.34
C ASN A 172 12.31 -8.85 28.51
N ALA A 173 12.70 -9.50 29.61
CA ALA A 173 14.05 -10.01 29.78
C ALA A 173 14.36 -11.00 28.65
N ALA A 174 15.57 -10.95 28.09
CA ALA A 174 16.00 -11.91 27.09
C ALA A 174 15.92 -13.33 27.68
N PRO A 175 15.42 -14.33 26.93
CA PRO A 175 15.42 -15.70 27.39
C PRO A 175 16.87 -16.09 27.71
N LYS A 176 17.09 -16.57 28.93
CA LYS A 176 18.35 -17.23 29.28
C LYS A 176 18.35 -18.56 28.55
N TYR A 177 19.00 -18.61 27.38
CA TYR A 177 19.42 -19.89 26.83
C TYR A 177 20.33 -20.51 27.89
N ALA A 178 19.94 -21.66 28.42
CA ALA A 178 20.84 -22.43 29.27
C ALA A 178 22.08 -22.68 28.42
N ASP A 179 23.26 -22.33 28.94
CA ASP A 179 24.52 -22.77 28.34
C ASP A 179 24.41 -24.29 28.24
N ASP A 180 24.30 -24.80 27.02
CA ASP A 180 24.41 -26.23 26.73
C ASP A 180 25.85 -26.63 27.12
N GLU A 181 26.05 -26.99 28.39
CA GLU A 181 27.15 -27.87 28.79
C GLU A 181 26.89 -29.25 28.16
N SER A 182 27.10 -29.35 26.84
CA SER A 182 27.20 -30.63 26.13
C SER A 182 28.52 -30.81 25.39
N ASP A 183 29.52 -29.96 25.68
CA ASP A 183 30.92 -30.18 25.27
C ASP A 183 31.75 -30.89 26.37
N LEU A 184 31.13 -31.77 27.17
CA LEU A 184 31.85 -32.67 28.08
C LEU A 184 31.23 -34.07 28.12
N ALA A 185 31.50 -34.87 27.09
CA ALA A 185 31.63 -36.33 27.22
C ALA A 185 32.52 -36.87 26.09
N GLU A 186 33.70 -37.35 26.51
CA GLU A 186 34.75 -38.19 25.87
C GLU A 186 34.69 -38.54 24.37
#